data_AF-A0A656Z7E4-F1
#
_entry.id   AF-A0A656Z7E4-F1
#
_cell.length_a   1.000
_cell.length_b   1.000
_cell.length_c   1.000
_cell.angle_alpha   90.00
_cell.angle_beta   90.00
_cell.angle_gamma   90.00
#
_symmetry.space_group_name_H-M   'P 1'
#
loop_
_entity.id
_entity.type
_entity.pdbx_description
1 polymer ?
#
loop_
_entity_poly.entity_id
_entity_poly.type
_entity_poly.pdbx_seq_one_letter_code
_entity_poly.pdbx_strand_id
1 'polypeptide(L)'
;MGFRASTDFDIGNVPFTARGDIGWRHAFGDVTPISAARFVGSDDFSVSGAPIAKDVALLEAGFDIPLNDAAKIGISYNGQYGTGAVQNGVNARFSVGF
;
A
#
# COMPACT_ATOMS: atom_id res chain seq x y z
N MET A 1 0.91 -12.49 1.06
CA MET A 1 0.31 -13.05 2.30
C MET A 1 0.02 -11.90 3.25
N GLY A 2 -0.99 -11.99 4.12
CA GLY A 2 -1.27 -10.93 5.10
C GLY A 2 -2.31 -11.28 6.15
N PHE A 3 -2.34 -10.46 7.20
CA PHE A 3 -3.27 -10.52 8.31
C PHE A 3 -3.99 -9.17 8.46
N ARG A 4 -5.30 -9.22 8.68
CA ARG A 4 -6.18 -8.08 8.89
C ARG A 4 -6.91 -8.25 10.22
N ALA A 5 -6.95 -7.19 11.02
CA ALA A 5 -7.79 -7.12 12.21
C ALA A 5 -8.56 -5.79 12.25
N SER A 6 -9.75 -5.84 12.84
CA SER A 6 -10.57 -4.67 13.13
C SER A 6 -11.27 -4.84 14.45
N THR A 7 -11.53 -3.74 15.15
CA THR A 7 -12.31 -3.72 16.38
C THR A 7 -13.12 -2.44 16.46
N ASP A 8 -14.35 -2.59 16.94
CA ASP A 8 -15.23 -1.47 17.25
C ASP A 8 -15.17 -1.16 18.73
N PHE A 9 -15.21 0.12 19.09
CA PHE A 9 -15.21 0.59 20.46
C PHE A 9 -15.71 2.03 20.53
N ASP A 10 -16.23 2.42 21.69
CA ASP A 10 -16.71 3.77 21.94
C ASP A 10 -15.67 4.55 22.76
N ILE A 11 -15.39 5.79 22.36
CA ILE A 11 -14.66 6.76 23.18
C ILE A 11 -15.67 7.78 23.68
N GLY A 12 -16.09 7.66 24.94
CA GLY A 12 -17.24 8.41 25.44
C GLY A 12 -18.52 7.93 24.77
N ASN A 13 -19.23 8.83 24.07
CA ASN A 13 -20.45 8.51 23.31
C ASN A 13 -20.23 8.54 21.78
N VAL A 14 -18.98 8.51 21.32
CA VAL A 14 -18.63 8.52 19.89
C VAL A 14 -18.13 7.13 19.51
N PRO A 15 -18.76 6.45 18.54
CA PRO A 15 -18.29 5.16 18.06
C PRO A 15 -17.05 5.31 17.18
N PHE A 16 -16.14 4.35 17.29
CA PHE A 16 -14.92 4.25 16.47
C PHE A 16 -14.71 2.80 16.02
N THR A 17 -14.16 2.66 14.82
CA THR A 17 -13.63 1.39 14.31
C THR A 17 -12.14 1.52 14.11
N ALA A 18 -11.33 0.80 14.89
CA ALA A 18 -9.90 0.65 14.63
C ALA A 18 -9.66 -0.51 13.67
N ARG A 19 -8.66 -0.36 12.82
CA ARG A 19 -8.29 -1.36 11.80
C ARG A 19 -6.80 -1.35 11.58
N GLY A 20 -6.25 -2.54 11.37
CA GLY A 20 -4.83 -2.75 11.12
C GLY A 20 -4.62 -3.89 10.14
N ASP A 21 -3.66 -3.71 9.24
CA ASP A 21 -3.25 -4.70 8.26
C ASP A 21 -1.73 -4.85 8.29
N ILE A 22 -1.25 -6.09 8.24
CA ILE A 22 0.17 -6.40 8.04
C ILE A 22 0.30 -7.45 6.94
N GLY A 23 1.27 -7.28 6.06
CA GLY A 23 1.43 -8.15 4.90
C GLY A 23 2.86 -8.28 4.42
N TRP A 24 3.03 -9.28 3.55
CA TRP A 24 4.27 -9.53 2.83
C TRP A 24 3.97 -9.78 1.35
N ARG A 25 4.70 -9.08 0.49
CA ARG A 25 4.68 -9.26 -0.96
C ARG A 25 6.06 -9.71 -1.43
N HIS A 26 6.09 -10.80 -2.18
CA HIS A 26 7.28 -11.31 -2.84
C HIS A 26 7.10 -11.20 -4.36
N ALA A 27 8.07 -10.61 -5.06
CA ALA A 27 8.14 -10.60 -6.51
C ALA A 27 8.97 -11.81 -6.99
N PHE A 28 8.39 -12.62 -7.85
CA PHE A 28 9.04 -13.83 -8.36
C PHE A 28 9.86 -13.52 -9.62
N GLY A 29 10.90 -14.32 -9.86
CA GLY A 29 11.79 -14.17 -11.01
C GLY A 29 12.94 -13.18 -10.78
N ASP A 30 13.54 -12.72 -11.89
CA ASP A 30 14.48 -11.60 -11.90
C ASP A 30 13.68 -10.30 -11.80
N VAL A 31 14.08 -9.45 -10.86
CA VAL A 31 13.42 -8.17 -10.56
C VAL A 31 14.13 -6.99 -11.21
N THR A 32 15.22 -7.25 -11.95
CA THR A 32 15.95 -6.27 -12.75
C THR A 32 15.29 -6.17 -14.12
N PRO A 33 14.63 -5.05 -14.46
CA PRO A 33 14.06 -4.89 -15.78
C PRO A 33 15.19 -4.76 -16.81
N ILE A 34 15.14 -5.57 -17.87
CA ILE A 34 16.08 -5.50 -18.99
C ILE A 34 15.29 -5.17 -20.25
N SER A 35 15.68 -4.10 -20.94
CA SER A 35 15.08 -3.67 -22.20
C SER A 35 16.11 -3.76 -23.32
N ALA A 36 15.79 -4.47 -24.40
CA ALA A 36 16.60 -4.45 -25.61
C ALA A 36 16.15 -3.32 -26.55
N ALA A 37 17.10 -2.60 -27.12
CA ALA A 37 16.87 -1.53 -28.07
C ALA A 37 17.89 -1.60 -29.22
N ARG A 38 17.57 -0.96 -30.34
CA ARG A 38 18.50 -0.81 -31.47
C ARG A 38 18.20 0.47 -32.24
N PHE A 39 19.22 1.06 -32.84
CA PHE A 39 19.03 2.12 -33.83
C PHE A 39 18.89 1.51 -35.23
N VAL A 40 18.34 2.27 -36.17
CA VAL A 40 18.22 1.81 -37.56
C VAL A 40 19.63 1.62 -38.15
N GLY A 41 19.95 0.40 -38.57
CA GLY A 41 21.26 0.06 -39.14
C GLY A 41 22.36 -0.28 -38.14
N SER A 42 22.04 -0.42 -36.84
CA SER A 42 22.99 -0.86 -35.81
C SER A 42 22.67 -2.25 -35.26
N ASP A 43 23.63 -2.80 -34.52
CA ASP A 43 23.41 -3.96 -33.65
C ASP A 43 22.50 -3.59 -32.47
N ASP A 44 21.96 -4.61 -31.81
CA ASP A 44 21.15 -4.48 -30.61
C ASP A 44 22.00 -4.22 -29.36
N PHE A 45 21.38 -3.55 -28.39
CA PHE A 45 21.97 -3.33 -27.07
C PHE A 45 20.90 -3.50 -25.99
N SER A 46 21.33 -3.95 -24.80
CA SER A 46 20.47 -4.12 -23.64
C SER A 46 20.70 -2.99 -22.62
N VAL A 47 19.61 -2.50 -22.04
CA VAL A 47 19.61 -1.53 -20.94
C VAL A 47 18.98 -2.17 -19.72
N SER A 48 19.75 -2.28 -18.64
CA SER A 48 19.22 -2.67 -17.33
C SER A 48 18.65 -1.44 -16.61
N GLY A 49 17.41 -1.52 -16.18
CA GLY A 49 16.80 -0.51 -15.32
C GLY A 49 17.05 -0.77 -13.84
N ALA A 50 16.49 0.10 -12.99
CA ALA A 50 16.58 -0.06 -11.54
C ALA A 50 15.74 -1.28 -11.08
N PRO A 51 16.32 -2.21 -10.29
CA PRO A 51 15.57 -3.36 -9.80
C PRO A 51 14.50 -2.93 -8.79
N ILE A 52 13.36 -3.63 -8.78
CA ILE A 52 12.35 -3.47 -7.74
C ILE A 52 12.71 -4.29 -6.49
N ALA A 53 12.19 -3.88 -5.34
CA ALA A 53 12.32 -4.67 -4.12
C ALA A 53 11.63 -6.03 -4.31
N LYS A 54 12.43 -7.11 -4.24
CA LYS A 54 11.92 -8.47 -4.37
C LYS A 54 10.97 -8.85 -3.23
N ASP A 55 11.24 -8.33 -2.05
CA ASP A 55 10.56 -8.64 -0.81
C ASP A 55 10.13 -7.32 -0.16
N VAL A 56 8.84 -7.20 0.15
CA VAL A 56 8.24 -5.98 0.68
C VAL A 56 7.30 -6.31 1.83
N ALA A 57 7.61 -5.76 3.01
CA ALA A 57 6.69 -5.70 4.14
C ALA A 57 5.66 -4.58 3.92
N LEU A 58 4.41 -4.85 4.26
CA LEU A 58 3.28 -3.93 4.16
C LEU A 58 2.69 -3.73 5.55
N LEU A 59 2.39 -2.48 5.92
CA LEU A 59 1.72 -2.13 7.17
C LEU A 59 0.64 -1.07 6.89
N GLU A 60 -0.55 -1.26 7.44
CA GLU A 60 -1.60 -0.23 7.51
C GLU A 60 -2.13 -0.16 8.95
N ALA A 61 -2.39 1.06 9.41
CA ALA A 61 -3.15 1.30 10.63
C ALA A 61 -4.12 2.45 10.37
N GLY A 62 -5.37 2.33 10.81
CA GLY A 62 -6.36 3.36 10.60
C GLY A 62 -7.54 3.30 11.56
N PHE A 63 -8.31 4.37 11.54
CA PHE A 63 -9.53 4.54 12.32
C PHE A 63 -10.62 5.13 11.45
N ASP A 64 -11.83 4.59 11.58
CA ASP A 64 -13.05 5.09 10.95
C ASP A 64 -14.01 5.60 12.04
N ILE A 65 -14.67 6.72 11.78
CA ILE A 65 -15.63 7.41 12.65
C ILE A 65 -16.93 7.59 11.87
N PRO A 66 -18.04 6.92 12.24
CA PRO A 66 -19.35 7.21 11.70
C PRO A 66 -19.83 8.59 12.20
N LEU A 67 -20.23 9.46 11.28
CA LEU A 67 -20.86 10.74 11.59
C LEU A 67 -22.37 10.58 11.78
N ASN A 68 -22.97 9.68 11.02
CA ASN A 68 -24.37 9.25 11.09
C ASN A 68 -24.52 7.91 10.33
N ASP A 69 -25.74 7.41 10.19
CA ASP A 69 -26.03 6.12 9.54
C ASP A 69 -25.60 6.04 8.06
N ALA A 70 -25.41 7.18 7.40
CA ALA A 70 -25.06 7.28 5.99
C ALA A 70 -23.62 7.77 5.74
N ALA A 71 -22.96 8.39 6.72
CA ALA A 71 -21.71 9.13 6.52
C ALA A 71 -20.61 8.70 7.50
N LYS A 72 -19.37 8.58 7.01
CA LYS A 72 -18.19 8.26 7.83
C LYS A 72 -16.94 9.00 7.37
N ILE A 73 -16.06 9.28 8.33
CA ILE A 73 -14.70 9.79 8.10
C ILE A 73 -13.70 8.72 8.51
N GLY A 74 -12.69 8.48 7.69
CA GLY A 74 -11.60 7.56 7.99
C GLY A 74 -10.24 8.22 7.81
N ILE A 75 -9.28 7.86 8.67
CA ILE A 75 -7.87 8.23 8.51
C ILE A 75 -7.03 6.96 8.63
N SER A 76 -6.05 6.80 7.75
CA SER A 76 -5.12 5.68 7.79
C SER A 76 -3.69 6.10 7.46
N TYR A 77 -2.74 5.37 8.00
CA TYR A 77 -1.33 5.42 7.64
C TYR A 77 -0.96 4.11 6.95
N ASN A 78 -0.25 4.20 5.83
CA ASN A 78 0.21 3.07 5.05
C ASN A 78 1.74 3.11 4.88
N GLY A 79 2.40 1.99 5.12
CA GLY A 79 3.84 1.81 4.97
C GLY A 79 4.17 0.60 4.08
N GLN A 80 5.16 0.77 3.22
CA GLN A 80 5.77 -0.32 2.44
C GLN A 80 7.29 -0.25 2.60
N TYR A 81 7.90 -1.37 3.00
CA TYR A 81 9.33 -1.44 3.30
C TYR A 81 9.95 -2.61 2.54
N GLY A 82 10.84 -2.30 1.61
CA GLY A 82 11.62 -3.30 0.87
C GLY A 82 13.03 -2.80 0.59
N THR A 83 13.90 -3.70 0.11
CA THR A 83 15.28 -3.35 -0.22
C THR A 83 15.31 -2.31 -1.34
N GLY A 84 15.92 -1.14 -1.06
CA GLY A 84 16.04 -0.05 -2.03
C GLY A 84 14.76 0.78 -2.24
N ALA A 85 13.66 0.47 -1.54
CA ALA A 85 12.42 1.23 -1.66
C ALA A 85 11.63 1.26 -0.34
N VAL A 86 11.39 2.47 0.15
CA VAL A 86 10.48 2.72 1.29
C VAL A 86 9.44 3.73 0.85
N GLN A 87 8.17 3.43 1.10
CA GLN A 87 7.05 4.33 0.81
C GLN A 87 6.16 4.43 2.05
N ASN A 88 5.80 5.65 2.41
CA ASN A 88 4.88 5.93 3.49
C ASN A 88 3.82 6.91 3.01
N GLY A 89 2.59 6.75 3.47
CA GLY A 89 1.48 7.60 3.10
C GLY A 89 0.48 7.75 4.24
N VAL A 90 -0.24 8.86 4.21
CA VAL A 90 -1.41 9.09 5.05
C VAL A 90 -2.58 9.31 4.11
N ASN A 91 -3.71 8.69 4.43
CA ASN A 91 -4.95 8.85 3.69
C ASN A 91 -6.03 9.37 4.64
N ALA A 92 -6.85 10.29 4.13
CA ALA A 92 -8.07 10.76 4.79
C ALA A 92 -9.23 10.58 3.81
N ARG A 93 -10.30 9.93 4.25
CA ARG A 93 -11.43 9.58 3.41
C ARG A 93 -12.74 10.02 4.05
N PHE A 94 -13.59 10.65 3.26
CA PHE A 94 -15.00 10.86 3.59
C PHE A 94 -15.86 9.97 2.69
N SER A 95 -16.84 9.27 3.26
CA SER A 95 -17.76 8.40 2.50
C SER A 95 -19.20 8.67 2.90
N VAL A 96 -20.11 8.71 1.91
CA VAL A 96 -21.55 8.90 2.07
C VAL A 96 -22.29 7.82 1.28
N GLY A 97 -23.25 7.15 1.91
CA GLY A 97 -24.23 6.26 1.25
C GLY A 97 -25.49 7.02 0.89
N PHE A 98 -26.11 6.68 -0.24
CA PHE A 98 -27.35 7.27 -0.76
C PHE A 98 -28.43 6.19 -0.90
#